data_AF-A0A3D3H0N8-F1
#
_entry.id   AF-A0A3D3H0N8-F1
#
_cell.length_a   1.000
_cell.length_b   1.000
_cell.length_c   1.000
_cell.angle_alpha   90.00
_cell.angle_beta   90.00
_cell.angle_gamma   90.00
#
_symmetry.space_group_name_H-M   'P 1'
#
loop_
_entity.id
_entity.type
_entity.pdbx_description
1 polymer ?
#
loop_
_entity_poly.entity_id
_entity_poly.type
_entity_poly.pdbx_seq_one_letter_code
_entity_poly.pdbx_strand_id
1 'polypeptide(L)' 'MKNTEEKSKYHHGDLRETLLLVATEMLQESGIKEVSLRKLASRVGVSRTAPYHHFKDKNAL' A
#
# COMPACT_ATOMS: atom_id res chain seq x y z
N MET A 1 19.40 -11.68 12.34
CA MET A 1 18.06 -12.09 11.89
C MET A 1 17.09 -11.05 12.42
N LYS A 2 16.55 -10.17 11.56
CA LYS A 2 15.56 -9.18 12.00
C LYS A 2 14.20 -9.88 12.06
N ASN A 3 13.84 -10.37 13.25
CA ASN A 3 12.49 -10.84 13.55
C ASN A 3 11.58 -9.63 13.65
N THR A 4 10.80 -9.37 12.60
CA THR A 4 9.66 -8.47 12.69
C THR A 4 8.43 -9.31 13.00
N GLU A 5 8.33 -9.75 14.25
CA GLU A 5 7.05 -10.18 14.79
C GLU A 5 6.23 -8.93 15.07
N GLU A 6 5.22 -8.70 14.25
CA GLU A 6 3.91 -8.30 14.74
C GLU A 6 2.92 -8.63 13.62
N LYS A 7 2.43 -9.88 13.64
CA LYS A 7 1.14 -10.25 13.05
C LYS A 7 0.03 -9.55 13.84
N SER A 8 0.05 -8.22 13.85
CA SER A 8 -1.13 -7.44 14.09
C SER A 8 -2.17 -7.97 13.11
N LYS A 9 -3.35 -8.30 13.63
CA LYS A 9 -4.50 -8.70 12.84
C LYS A 9 -4.82 -7.55 11.89
N TYR A 10 -4.17 -7.52 10.74
CA TYR A 10 -4.47 -6.57 9.68
C TYR A 10 -5.90 -6.83 9.29
N HIS A 11 -6.75 -5.84 9.55
CA HIS A 11 -8.11 -5.87 9.05
C HIS A 11 -8.01 -5.75 7.54
N HIS A 12 -7.98 -6.88 6.84
CA HIS A 12 -8.13 -6.98 5.39
C HIS A 12 -9.48 -6.40 4.87
N GLY A 13 -10.25 -5.74 5.74
CA GLY A 13 -11.51 -5.07 5.43
C GLY A 13 -11.34 -3.64 4.92
N ASP A 14 -10.23 -2.95 5.22
CA ASP A 14 -9.99 -1.61 4.66
C ASP A 14 -8.83 -1.61 3.65
N LEU A 15 -9.23 -1.55 2.37
CA LEU A 15 -8.31 -1.39 1.25
C LEU A 15 -7.42 -0.14 1.42
N ARG A 16 -7.95 0.93 2.03
CA ARG A 16 -7.19 2.16 2.28
C ARG A 16 -6.00 1.91 3.21
N GLU A 17 -6.21 1.24 4.34
CA GLU A 17 -5.13 0.92 5.28
C GLU A 17 -4.10 -0.01 4.65
N THR A 18 -4.57 -1.00 3.90
CA THR A 18 -3.69 -1.93 3.19
C THR A 18 -2.80 -1.20 2.18
N LEU A 19 -3.36 -0.25 1.42
CA LEU A 19 -2.61 0.56 0.47
C LEU A 19 -1.57 1.47 1.15
N LEU A 20 -1.91 2.05 2.32
CA LEU A 20 -0.97 2.88 3.08
C LEU A 20 0.21 2.08 3.62
N LEU A 21 -0.05 0.90 4.19
CA LEU A 21 0.99 0.01 4.68
C LEU A 21 1.98 -0.34 3.56
N VAL A 22 1.45 -0.84 2.44
CA VAL A 22 2.27 -1.25 1.30
C VAL A 22 3.02 -0.04 0.70
N ALA A 23 2.41 1.15 0.72
CA ALA A 23 3.11 2.37 0.31
C ALA A 23 4.29 2.68 1.24
N THR A 24 4.11 2.59 2.56
CA THR A 24 5.19 2.77 3.53
C THR A 24 6.32 1.76 3.31
N GLU A 25 6.01 0.49 3.07
CA GLU A 25 7.01 -0.54 2.75
C GLU A 25 7.79 -0.19 1.47
N MET A 26 7.08 0.13 0.39
CA MET A 26 7.69 0.50 -0.89
C MET A 26 8.56 1.76 -0.78
N LEU A 27 8.17 2.73 0.06
CA LEU A 27 8.98 3.92 0.34
C LEU A 27 10.31 3.55 1.00
N GLN A 28 10.29 2.64 1.97
CA GLN A 28 11.49 2.19 2.66
C GLN A 28 12.39 1.36 1.74
N GLU A 29 11.81 0.52 0.87
CA GLU A 29 12.55 -0.37 -0.02
C GLU A 29 13.19 0.34 -1.21
N SER A 30 12.48 1.28 -1.84
CA SER A 30 12.87 1.82 -3.17
C SER A 30 12.62 3.31 -3.36
N GLY A 31 12.07 3.98 -2.34
CA GLY A 31 11.81 5.42 -2.35
C GLY A 31 10.56 5.84 -3.12
N ILE A 32 10.24 7.14 -3.02
CA ILE A 32 8.99 7.76 -3.50
C ILE A 32 8.74 7.67 -5.02
N LYS A 33 9.79 7.44 -5.81
CA LYS A 33 9.68 7.28 -7.27
C LYS A 33 9.00 5.97 -7.64
N GLU A 34 9.20 4.94 -6.83
CA GLU A 34 8.63 3.61 -7.06
C GLU A 34 7.20 3.47 -6.53
N VAL A 35 6.75 4.40 -5.69
CA VAL A 35 5.38 4.41 -5.21
C VAL A 35 4.45 5.00 -6.26
N SER A 36 3.34 4.31 -6.54
CA SER A 36 2.21 4.82 -7.31
C SER A 36 0.96 4.00 -7.00
N LEU A 37 -0.23 4.60 -7.11
CA LEU A 37 -1.50 3.90 -6.89
C LEU A 37 -1.62 2.62 -7.74
N ARG A 38 -1.08 2.63 -8.96
CA ARG A 38 -1.07 1.45 -9.85
C ARG A 38 -0.20 0.32 -9.32
N LYS A 39 1.03 0.64 -8.89
CA LYS A 39 1.94 -0.36 -8.33
C LYS A 39 1.40 -0.91 -6.99
N LEU A 40 0.77 -0.05 -6.20
CA LEU A 40 0.10 -0.46 -4.96
C LEU A 40 -1.07 -1.41 -5.25
N ALA A 41 -1.94 -1.09 -6.21
CA ALA A 41 -3.01 -2.01 -6.63
C ALA A 41 -2.46 -3.38 -7.04
N SER A 42 -1.40 -3.39 -7.86
CA SER A 42 -0.76 -4.64 -8.30
C SER A 42 -0.16 -5.43 -7.14
N ARG A 43 0.50 -4.76 -6.18
CA ARG A 43 1.13 -5.42 -5.02
C ARG A 43 0.11 -5.94 -4.01
N VAL A 44 -1.01 -5.24 -3.84
CA VAL A 44 -2.13 -5.65 -2.98
C VAL A 44 -3.02 -6.71 -3.65
N GLY A 45 -2.93 -6.87 -4.98
CA GLY A 45 -3.72 -7.85 -5.72
C GLY A 45 -5.16 -7.41 -6.03
N VAL A 46 -5.39 -6.09 -6.14
CA VAL A 46 -6.71 -5.52 -6.45
C VAL A 46 -6.74 -4.90 -7.84
N SER A 47 -7.95 -4.54 -8.30
CA SER A 47 -8.09 -3.84 -9.57
C SER A 47 -7.36 -2.49 -9.55
N ARG A 48 -6.87 -2.06 -10.71
CA ARG A 48 -6.18 -0.76 -10.86
C ARG A 48 -7.05 0.43 -10.48
N THR A 49 -8.37 0.29 -10.52
CA THR A 49 -9.32 1.36 -10.17
C THR A 49 -9.62 1.41 -8.68
N ALA A 50 -9.41 0.32 -7.93
CA ALA A 50 -9.77 0.24 -6.52
C ALA A 50 -9.09 1.32 -5.64
N PRO A 51 -7.78 1.63 -5.79
CA PRO A 51 -7.17 2.73 -5.03
C PRO A 51 -7.78 4.10 -5.33
N TYR A 52 -8.27 4.32 -6.55
CA TYR A 52 -8.83 5.60 -6.97
C TYR A 52 -10.16 5.93 -6.26
N HIS A 53 -10.83 4.94 -5.66
CA HIS A 53 -11.99 5.18 -4.81
C HIS A 53 -11.62 5.80 -3.45
N HIS A 54 -10.36 5.66 -3.03
CA HIS A 54 -9.86 6.17 -1.75
C HIS A 54 -8.91 7.36 -1.91
N PHE A 55 -8.14 7.38 -3.00
CA PHE A 55 -7.09 8.36 -3.26
C PHE A 55 -7.24 8.93 -4.67
N LYS A 56 -7.36 10.26 -4.76
CA LYS A 56 -7.46 10.94 -6.07
C LYS A 56 -6.20 10.73 -6.92
N ASP A 57 -5.03 10.77 -6.28
CA ASP A 57 -3.73 10.60 -6.91
C ASP A 57 -2.68 10.15 -5.87
N LYS A 58 -1.42 10.03 -6.31
CA LYS A 58 -0.31 9.64 -5.44
C LYS A 58 -0.03 10.66 -4.32
N ASN A 59 -0.35 11.94 -4.50
CA ASN A 59 -0.11 12.96 -3.48
C ASN A 59 -1.19 12.95 -2.39
N ALA A 60 -2.37 12.39 -2.70
CA ALA A 60 -3.45 12.18 -1.74
C ALA A 60 -3.27 10.92 -0.87
N LEU A 61 -2.31 10.07 -1.22
CA LEU A 61 -1.89 8.85 -0.51
C LEU A 61 -0.91 9.20 0.61
#